data_AF-A0A848ZGL4-F1
#
_entry.id   AF-A0A848ZGL4-F1
#
_cell.length_a   1.000
_cell.length_b   1.000
_cell.length_c   1.000
_cell.angle_alpha   90.00
_cell.angle_beta   90.00
_cell.angle_gamma   90.00
#
_symmetry.space_group_name_H-M   'P 1'
#
loop_
_entity.id
_entity.type
_entity.pdbx_description
1 polymer ?
#
loop_
_entity_poly.entity_id
_entity_poly.type
_entity_poly.pdbx_seq_one_letter_code
_entity_poly.pdbx_strand_id
1 'polypeptide(L)' 'MDLPNAQTDGTVSLEKTIKVRRTIRSFASKQLTLEQLSQLLWAAYGITEDRGYKRAAASGGACYPMDIYAIVGEDGVK' A
#
# COMPACT_ATOMS: atom_id res chain seq x y z
N MET A 1 9.30 0.12 14.08
CA MET A 1 8.79 1.34 13.43
C MET A 1 7.29 1.16 13.35
N ASP A 2 6.54 2.05 13.98
CA ASP A 2 5.09 2.01 13.93
C ASP A 2 4.62 2.78 12.70
N LEU A 3 3.72 2.17 11.93
CA LEU A 3 3.12 2.80 10.76
C LEU A 3 1.76 3.39 11.15
N PRO A 4 1.41 4.58 10.63
CA PRO A 4 0.08 5.15 10.83
C PRO A 4 -1.00 4.27 10.18
N ASN A 5 -2.23 4.33 10.68
CA ASN A 5 -3.35 3.59 10.10
C ASN A 5 -3.62 4.01 8.65
N ALA A 6 -3.92 3.04 7.79
CA ALA A 6 -4.32 3.31 6.42
C ALA A 6 -5.69 4.01 6.36
N GLN A 7 -5.86 4.90 5.38
CA GLN A 7 -7.14 5.52 5.04
C GLN A 7 -7.94 4.58 4.14
N THR A 8 -9.12 4.19 4.61
CA THR A 8 -10.04 3.29 3.89
C THR A 8 -11.14 4.04 3.13
N ASP A 9 -11.26 5.35 3.35
CA ASP A 9 -12.17 6.24 2.62
C ASP A 9 -11.36 7.27 1.83
N GLY A 10 -11.25 7.05 0.52
CA GLY A 10 -10.39 7.81 -0.38
C GLY A 10 -11.16 8.81 -1.24
N THR A 11 -10.47 9.84 -1.73
CA THR A 11 -11.09 10.90 -2.55
C THR A 11 -11.18 10.58 -4.06
N VAL A 12 -10.56 9.48 -4.50
CA VAL A 12 -10.50 9.07 -5.91
C VAL A 12 -11.28 7.77 -6.08
N SER A 13 -12.23 7.74 -7.01
CA SER A 13 -12.99 6.53 -7.30
C SER A 13 -12.11 5.42 -7.90
N LEU A 14 -12.55 4.17 -7.75
CA LEU A 14 -11.87 3.01 -8.30
C LEU A 14 -11.77 3.09 -9.83
N GLU A 15 -12.86 3.48 -10.50
CA GLU A 15 -12.93 3.59 -11.97
C GLU A 15 -11.93 4.63 -12.49
N LYS A 16 -11.84 5.79 -11.82
CA LYS A 16 -10.87 6.83 -12.16
C LYS A 16 -9.45 6.31 -11.99
N THR A 17 -9.17 5.62 -10.89
CA THR A 17 -7.85 5.01 -10.62
C THR A 17 -7.46 4.02 -11.72
N ILE A 18 -8.36 3.11 -12.09
CA ILE A 18 -8.13 2.13 -13.18
C ILE A 18 -7.87 2.86 -14.51
N LYS A 19 -8.69 3.87 -14.85
CA LYS A 19 -8.56 4.62 -16.11
C LYS A 19 -7.22 5.34 -16.25
N VAL A 20 -6.74 5.98 -15.17
CA VAL A 20 -5.50 6.79 -15.20
C VAL A 20 -4.24 6.00 -14.89
N ARG A 21 -4.34 4.74 -14.43
CA ARG A 21 -3.17 3.90 -14.08
C ARG A 21 -2.20 3.77 -15.25
N ARG A 22 -0.94 4.15 -15.05
CA ARG A 22 0.16 4.00 -16.00
C ARG A 22 1.41 3.49 -15.28
N THR A 23 2.32 2.87 -16.02
CA THR A 23 3.66 2.56 -15.52
C THR A 23 4.53 3.82 -15.61
N ILE A 24 5.02 4.31 -14.47
CA ILE A 24 5.87 5.49 -14.38
C ILE A 24 7.30 5.03 -14.06
N ARG A 25 8.31 5.60 -14.73
CA ARG A 25 9.73 5.25 -14.58
C ARG A 25 10.64 6.44 -14.29
N SER A 26 10.07 7.63 -14.16
CA SER A 26 10.76 8.85 -13.74
C SER A 26 10.05 9.39 -12.50
N PHE A 27 10.80 9.59 -11.42
CA PHE A 27 10.26 9.91 -10.10
C PHE A 27 10.83 11.24 -9.60
N ALA A 28 10.04 11.96 -8.80
CA ALA A 28 10.55 13.14 -8.10
C ALA A 28 11.55 12.71 -7.02
N SER A 29 12.52 13.58 -6.71
CA SER A 29 13.43 13.41 -5.56
C SER A 29 12.74 13.59 -4.19
N LYS A 30 11.43 13.87 -4.18
CA LYS A 30 10.66 14.06 -2.96
C LYS A 30 10.42 12.72 -2.28
N GLN A 31 10.78 12.67 -1.00
CA GLN A 31 10.56 11.54 -0.10
C GLN A 31 9.07 11.25 0.08
N LEU A 32 8.74 9.98 0.31
CA LEU A 32 7.40 9.59 0.77
C LEU A 32 7.22 9.95 2.24
N THR A 33 5.99 10.26 2.65
CA THR A 33 5.68 10.31 4.09
C THR A 33 5.38 8.92 4.63
N LEU A 34 5.50 8.73 5.95
CA LEU A 34 5.09 7.49 6.61
C LEU A 34 3.63 7.10 6.32
N GLU A 35 2.71 8.06 6.21
CA GLU A 35 1.31 7.80 5.82
C GLU A 35 1.21 7.25 4.41
N GLN A 36 1.99 7.79 3.47
CA GLN A 36 2.02 7.30 2.10
C GLN A 36 2.61 5.90 2.01
N LEU A 37 3.70 5.63 2.73
CA LEU A 37 4.28 4.30 2.80
C LEU A 37 3.30 3.29 3.42
N SER A 38 2.68 3.65 4.54
CA SER A 38 1.68 2.80 5.20
C SER A 38 0.50 2.48 4.27
N GLN A 39 -0.03 3.51 3.59
CA GLN A 39 -1.11 3.35 2.64
C GLN A 39 -0.73 2.38 1.51
N LEU A 40 0.49 2.48 0.97
CA LEU A 40 0.97 1.59 -0.09
C LEU A 40 1.09 0.14 0.37
N LEU A 41 1.69 -0.08 1.54
CA LEU A 41 1.84 -1.43 2.11
C LEU A 41 0.48 -2.05 2.43
N TRP A 42 -0.43 -1.26 3.00
CA TRP A 42 -1.79 -1.71 3.29
C TRP A 42 -2.57 -2.02 2.00
N ALA A 43 -2.50 -1.15 0.99
CA ALA A 43 -3.18 -1.40 -0.28
C ALA A 43 -2.63 -2.64 -1.02
N ALA A 44 -1.34 -2.96 -0.84
CA ALA A 44 -0.71 -4.10 -1.48
C ALA A 44 -1.06 -5.44 -0.79
N TYR A 45 -1.01 -5.50 0.56
CA TYR A 45 -1.26 -6.75 1.30
C TYR A 45 -1.70 -6.56 2.76
N GLY A 46 -2.25 -5.39 3.09
CA GLY A 46 -2.74 -5.05 4.42
C GLY A 46 -3.95 -5.86 4.86
N ILE A 47 -4.21 -5.86 6.16
CA ILE A 47 -5.37 -6.52 6.77
C ILE A 47 -6.62 -5.64 6.54
N THR A 48 -7.73 -6.26 6.12
CA THR A 48 -9.00 -5.56 5.81
C THR A 48 -10.18 -5.96 6.68
N GLU A 49 -10.00 -6.92 7.58
CA GLU A 49 -11.02 -7.40 8.51
C GLU A 49 -10.52 -7.27 9.96
N ASP A 50 -11.40 -6.85 10.87
CA ASP A 50 -11.08 -6.63 12.29
C ASP A 50 -10.46 -7.86 12.99
N ARG A 51 -10.80 -9.06 12.52
CA ARG A 51 -10.27 -10.32 13.06
C ARG A 51 -8.81 -10.61 12.65
N GLY A 52 -8.26 -9.86 11.69
CA GLY A 52 -6.85 -9.96 11.31
C GLY A 52 -6.54 -10.92 10.15
N TYR A 53 -7.51 -11.69 9.66
CA TYR A 53 -7.24 -12.77 8.71
C TYR A 53 -7.25 -12.33 7.26
N LYS A 54 -8.25 -11.52 6.85
CA LYS A 54 -8.41 -11.13 5.45
C LYS A 54 -7.43 -10.05 5.04
N ARG A 55 -6.86 -10.21 3.84
CA ARG A 55 -5.92 -9.27 3.24
C ARG A 55 -6.56 -8.49 2.09
N ALA A 56 -5.98 -7.34 1.77
CA ALA A 56 -6.38 -6.50 0.64
C ALA A 56 -6.27 -7.24 -0.71
N ALA A 57 -5.29 -8.15 -0.84
CA ALA A 57 -5.20 -9.06 -1.97
C ALA A 57 -5.72 -10.47 -1.62
N ALA A 58 -6.55 -11.03 -2.50
CA ALA A 58 -7.03 -12.39 -2.36
C ALA A 58 -5.89 -13.42 -2.51
N SER A 59 -6.05 -14.57 -1.87
CA SER A 59 -5.11 -15.68 -1.95
C SER A 59 -5.86 -17.01 -1.96
N GLY A 60 -5.45 -17.94 -2.82
CA GLY A 60 -6.06 -19.27 -2.90
C GLY A 60 -5.99 -19.99 -1.55
N GLY A 61 -7.13 -20.46 -1.05
CA GLY A 61 -7.22 -21.11 0.27
C GLY A 61 -6.96 -20.19 1.47
N ALA A 62 -6.89 -18.87 1.27
CA ALA A 62 -6.45 -17.92 2.30
C ALA A 62 -5.08 -18.27 2.91
N CYS A 63 -4.20 -18.89 2.12
CA CYS A 63 -2.87 -19.32 2.58
C CYS A 63 -1.89 -18.16 2.76
N TYR A 64 -2.14 -17.04 2.06
CA TYR A 64 -1.34 -15.82 2.10
C TYR A 64 0.19 -16.04 2.01
N PRO A 65 0.69 -16.67 0.93
CA PRO A 65 2.08 -17.13 0.86
C PRO A 65 3.10 -16.03 0.52
N MET A 66 2.68 -14.77 0.40
CA MET A 66 3.52 -13.67 -0.06
C MET A 66 3.92 -12.77 1.10
N ASP A 67 5.19 -12.33 1.09
CA ASP A 67 5.70 -11.26 1.95
C ASP A 67 5.99 -10.02 1.12
N ILE A 68 5.74 -8.85 1.72
CA ILE A 68 6.09 -7.56 1.12
C ILE A 68 7.28 -6.96 1.87
N TYR A 69 8.34 -6.68 1.13
CA TYR A 69 9.52 -5.98 1.61
C TYR A 69 9.58 -4.58 1.01
N ALA A 70 9.75 -3.57 1.85
CA ALA A 70 10.07 -2.21 1.42
C ALA A 70 11.56 -1.97 1.59
N ILE A 71 12.27 -1.71 0.48
CA ILE A 71 13.67 -1.28 0.51
C ILE A 71 13.68 0.24 0.47
N VAL A 72 14.06 0.85 1.58
CA VAL A 72 14.08 2.30 1.76
C VAL A 72 15.53 2.75 1.87
N GLY A 73 15.94 3.63 0.95
CA GLY A 73 17.25 4.27 1.01
C GLY A 73 17.32 5.27 2.17
N GLU A 74 18.54 5.73 2.49
CA GLU A 74 18.72 6.86 3.40
C GLU A 74 17.86 8.03 2.95
N ASP A 75 17.12 8.63 3.88
CA ASP A 75 16.22 9.73 3.58
C ASP A 75 15.16 9.41 2.50
N GLY A 76 14.76 8.13 2.32
CA GLY A 76 13.74 7.76 1.34
C GLY A 76 12.30 7.99 1.81
N VAL A 77 12.09 7.99 3.12
CA VAL A 77 10.80 8.14 3.79
C VAL A 77 10.99 9.06 5.00
N LYS A 78 10.04 9.96 5.22
CA LYS A 78 10.03 10.91 6.33
C LYS A 78 8.78 10.82 7.20
#